data_AF-A0A1I2FIX9-F1
#
_entry.id   AF-A0A1I2FIX9-F1
#
_cell.length_a   1.000
_cell.length_b   1.000
_cell.length_c   1.000
_cell.angle_alpha   90.00
_cell.angle_beta   90.00
_cell.angle_gamma   90.00
#
_symmetry.space_group_name_H-M   'P 1'
#
loop_
_entity.id
_entity.type
_entity.pdbx_description
1 polymer ?
#
loop_
_entity_poly.entity_id
_entity_poly.type
_entity_poly.pdbx_seq_one_letter_code
_entity_poly.pdbx_strand_id
1 'polypeptide(L)'
;MAFDTELRSLISARRPLLLALGEPYHGEPAFPGLRNRILDTLAGEGFRSIAIESDRAAALAVDDYVQGLRDDVDLSTGISHGWGAHPATRDLIDGLRAHNAGRPPSDRVAVHGFDAPTEIEAAPSPGPYLRKLRDYLGAEAPGLDDLVGPDTRWTAPEIMYDATRSPGRSPEAAALRGLAEDFRTRLYGHAPRLVKDTSARAWRHATVLASTVIGLLTYHAAMAAPGTHSERIAGLLQARDALMAQNLLDILAAERDRGPVLVAAHNTHLQRGPSRWETHWEGVDYAAEWSGAGSIVSALLGDRYVFVAGSLGASGPAGLGAPEPGTYEERLGPDTGLFPPPAGAGLREREHELLGHFALTREIVESSDAILHIGHGPGAAVAARISALPGVTETRIEPGSDMPPYTWGDRFFFAGEDRMRPFATIVHHDVPGFDERSQLSAEGRHRLNIEVGRTEFGNLFGYGPEEFATHQDKIDFTEPDRLIPHPAYAVQGWAAIVDPGPATATEATRLLAQARSRSAAREARRSR
;
A
#
# COMPACT_ATOMS: atom_id res chain seq x y z
N MET A 1 17.18 3.16 -9.67
CA MET A 1 16.83 3.86 -8.41
C MET A 1 17.59 3.26 -7.25
N ALA A 2 17.42 3.81 -6.04
CA ALA A 2 18.15 3.43 -4.81
C ALA A 2 18.02 1.96 -4.37
N PHE A 3 17.23 1.13 -5.06
CA PHE A 3 17.05 -0.28 -4.71
C PHE A 3 16.91 -1.24 -5.91
N ASP A 4 17.00 -0.79 -7.17
CA ASP A 4 16.72 -1.69 -8.32
C ASP A 4 17.78 -2.78 -8.44
N THR A 5 19.03 -2.45 -8.18
CA THR A 5 20.17 -3.37 -8.24
C THR A 5 20.06 -4.42 -7.14
N GLU A 6 19.76 -3.97 -5.92
CA GLU A 6 19.60 -4.78 -4.72
C GLU A 6 18.39 -5.71 -4.88
N LEU A 7 17.28 -5.20 -5.41
CA LEU A 7 16.07 -5.96 -5.68
C LEU A 7 16.32 -7.07 -6.70
N ARG A 8 16.98 -6.76 -7.83
CA ARG A 8 17.33 -7.76 -8.86
C ARG A 8 18.30 -8.81 -8.32
N SER A 9 19.26 -8.39 -7.51
CA SER A 9 20.19 -9.29 -6.81
C SER A 9 19.44 -10.27 -5.90
N LEU A 10 18.51 -9.75 -5.08
CA LEU A 10 17.67 -10.56 -4.18
C LEU A 10 16.84 -11.60 -4.95
N ILE A 11 16.15 -11.17 -6.02
CA ILE A 11 15.29 -12.07 -6.83
C ILE A 11 16.12 -13.14 -7.52
N SER A 12 17.25 -12.76 -8.10
CA SER A 12 18.15 -13.70 -8.78
C SER A 12 18.71 -14.76 -7.82
N ALA A 13 19.06 -14.34 -6.60
CA ALA A 13 19.60 -15.21 -5.56
C ALA A 13 18.54 -16.15 -4.96
N ARG A 14 17.34 -15.65 -4.65
CA ARG A 14 16.30 -16.42 -3.92
C ARG A 14 15.29 -17.11 -4.84
N ARG A 15 15.10 -16.61 -6.07
CA ARG A 15 14.17 -17.13 -7.08
C ARG A 15 12.76 -17.38 -6.51
N PRO A 16 12.08 -16.34 -5.97
CA PRO A 16 10.81 -16.50 -5.30
C PRO A 16 9.74 -17.15 -6.19
N LEU A 17 8.83 -17.91 -5.57
CA LEU A 17 7.47 -18.09 -6.11
C LEU A 17 6.57 -16.94 -5.66
N LEU A 18 6.81 -16.45 -4.45
CA LEU A 18 6.10 -15.34 -3.83
C LEU A 18 7.12 -14.39 -3.21
N LEU A 19 7.08 -13.12 -3.64
CA LEU A 19 7.82 -12.02 -3.02
C LEU A 19 6.85 -11.20 -2.19
N ALA A 20 6.94 -11.30 -0.87
CA ALA A 20 6.12 -10.59 0.09
C ALA A 20 6.80 -9.27 0.46
N LEU A 21 6.17 -8.16 0.08
CA LEU A 21 6.62 -6.80 0.34
C LEU A 21 5.76 -6.19 1.45
N GLY A 22 6.36 -6.04 2.62
CA GLY A 22 5.73 -5.46 3.80
C GLY A 22 5.82 -3.94 3.87
N GLU A 23 4.90 -3.33 4.60
CA GLU A 23 5.00 -1.97 5.11
C GLU A 23 4.70 -1.94 6.62
N PRO A 24 5.36 -1.09 7.42
CA PRO A 24 5.15 -1.01 8.86
C PRO A 24 3.98 -0.09 9.24
N TYR A 25 3.45 0.68 8.28
CA TYR A 25 2.40 1.65 8.51
C TYR A 25 1.69 2.06 7.21
N HIS A 26 0.37 1.84 7.16
CA HIS A 26 -0.46 2.24 6.01
C HIS A 26 -0.58 3.76 5.84
N GLY A 27 -0.38 4.54 6.90
CA GLY A 27 -0.50 5.99 6.86
C GLY A 27 0.68 6.72 6.23
N GLU A 28 1.77 6.01 5.88
CA GLU A 28 2.89 6.60 5.15
C GLU A 28 2.66 6.49 3.62
N PRO A 29 2.38 7.60 2.93
CA PRO A 29 1.99 7.59 1.51
C PRO A 29 3.10 7.18 0.53
N ALA A 30 4.36 7.10 0.97
CA ALA A 30 5.46 6.64 0.12
C ALA A 30 5.40 5.14 -0.20
N PHE A 31 4.99 4.26 0.74
CA PHE A 31 5.01 2.80 0.52
C PHE A 31 4.15 2.35 -0.67
N PRO A 32 2.89 2.82 -0.83
CA PRO A 32 2.07 2.47 -1.99
C PRO A 32 2.72 2.83 -3.32
N GLY A 33 3.41 3.97 -3.40
CA GLY A 33 4.12 4.38 -4.60
C GLY A 33 5.39 3.54 -4.84
N LEU A 34 6.16 3.25 -3.78
CA LEU A 34 7.35 2.40 -3.87
C LEU A 34 6.99 0.99 -4.34
N ARG A 35 5.90 0.41 -3.84
CA ARG A 35 5.33 -0.86 -4.32
C ARG A 35 5.10 -0.84 -5.84
N ASN A 36 4.50 0.23 -6.36
CA ASN A 36 4.23 0.31 -7.80
C ASN A 36 5.52 0.32 -8.62
N ARG A 37 6.53 1.08 -8.18
CA ARG A 37 7.85 1.14 -8.84
C ARG A 37 8.60 -0.19 -8.77
N ILE A 38 8.49 -0.87 -7.63
CA ILE A 38 9.02 -2.23 -7.47
C ILE A 38 8.34 -3.15 -8.49
N LEU A 39 7.00 -3.14 -8.59
CA LEU A 39 6.27 -3.94 -9.57
C LEU A 39 6.72 -3.66 -11.01
N ASP A 40 6.94 -2.40 -11.38
CA ASP A 40 7.44 -2.03 -12.71
C ASP A 40 8.80 -2.71 -13.01
N THR A 41 9.69 -2.77 -12.02
CA THR A 41 10.97 -3.48 -12.11
C THR A 41 10.76 -4.99 -12.21
N LEU A 42 9.90 -5.55 -11.35
CA LEU A 42 9.60 -6.98 -11.29
C LEU A 42 8.94 -7.52 -12.56
N ALA A 43 8.15 -6.71 -13.25
CA ALA A 43 7.55 -7.11 -14.53
C ALA A 43 8.63 -7.48 -15.57
N GLY A 44 9.77 -6.77 -15.53
CA GLY A 44 10.96 -7.08 -16.32
C GLY A 44 11.70 -8.36 -15.88
N GLU A 45 11.52 -8.78 -14.63
CA GLU A 45 12.09 -10.00 -14.03
C GLU A 45 11.14 -11.22 -14.09
N GLY A 46 10.08 -11.13 -14.90
CA GLY A 46 9.17 -12.26 -15.14
C GLY A 46 7.97 -12.36 -14.19
N PHE A 47 7.76 -11.38 -13.29
CA PHE A 47 6.53 -11.33 -12.50
C PHE A 47 5.33 -11.00 -13.41
N ARG A 48 4.21 -11.68 -13.17
CA ARG A 48 2.97 -11.53 -13.98
C ARG A 48 1.72 -11.32 -13.13
N SER A 49 1.90 -11.09 -11.83
CA SER A 49 0.80 -10.87 -10.91
C SER A 49 1.23 -10.08 -9.68
N ILE A 50 0.30 -9.27 -9.19
CA ILE A 50 0.38 -8.64 -7.88
C ILE A 50 -0.87 -9.03 -7.07
N ALA A 51 -0.67 -9.39 -5.81
CA ALA A 51 -1.71 -9.52 -4.81
C ALA A 51 -1.58 -8.41 -3.78
N ILE A 52 -2.64 -7.64 -3.55
CA ILE A 52 -2.71 -6.57 -2.56
C ILE A 52 -3.67 -6.97 -1.44
N GLU A 53 -3.50 -6.40 -0.25
CA GLU A 53 -4.25 -6.70 1.00
C GLU A 53 -5.75 -6.30 0.94
N SER A 54 -6.41 -6.52 -0.19
CA SER A 54 -7.78 -6.10 -0.46
C SER A 54 -8.69 -7.31 -0.66
N ASP A 55 -10.00 -7.13 -0.50
CA ASP A 55 -11.02 -8.14 -0.77
C ASP A 55 -10.79 -8.82 -2.13
N ARG A 56 -10.51 -10.12 -2.10
CA ARG A 56 -10.27 -10.96 -3.27
C ARG A 56 -11.44 -10.98 -4.25
N ALA A 57 -12.68 -10.98 -3.76
CA ALA A 57 -13.86 -11.02 -4.62
C ALA A 57 -14.13 -9.67 -5.29
N ALA A 58 -13.99 -8.56 -4.56
CA ALA A 58 -14.08 -7.21 -5.11
C ALA A 58 -13.02 -6.97 -6.20
N ALA A 59 -11.79 -7.41 -5.95
CA ALA A 59 -10.67 -7.23 -6.86
C ALA A 59 -10.85 -7.93 -8.24
N LEU A 60 -11.78 -8.88 -8.39
CA LEU A 60 -12.10 -9.48 -9.70
C LEU A 60 -12.52 -8.43 -10.73
N ALA A 61 -13.29 -7.41 -10.31
CA ALA A 61 -13.70 -6.32 -11.18
C ALA A 61 -12.52 -5.41 -11.58
N VAL A 62 -11.57 -5.23 -10.66
CA VAL A 62 -10.32 -4.50 -10.90
C VAL A 62 -9.44 -5.25 -11.90
N ASP A 63 -9.29 -6.57 -11.76
CA ASP A 63 -8.55 -7.36 -12.74
C ASP A 63 -9.25 -7.36 -14.11
N ASP A 64 -10.59 -7.48 -14.17
CA ASP A 64 -11.31 -7.36 -15.46
C ASP A 64 -11.01 -6.03 -16.16
N TYR A 65 -10.96 -4.93 -15.42
CA TYR A 65 -10.53 -3.63 -15.95
C TYR A 65 -9.09 -3.69 -16.46
N VAL A 66 -8.14 -4.11 -15.61
CA VAL A 66 -6.70 -4.21 -15.95
C VAL A 66 -6.44 -5.11 -17.16
N GLN A 67 -7.20 -6.20 -17.33
CA GLN A 67 -7.12 -7.10 -18.48
C GLN A 67 -7.80 -6.56 -19.75
N GLY A 68 -8.58 -5.49 -19.64
CA GLY A 68 -9.34 -4.89 -20.72
C GLY A 68 -10.62 -5.58 -21.12
N LEU A 69 -11.23 -6.26 -20.15
CA LEU A 69 -12.54 -6.87 -20.27
C LEU A 69 -13.65 -5.94 -19.76
N ARG A 70 -13.26 -4.81 -19.16
CA ARG A 70 -14.14 -3.73 -18.72
C ARG A 70 -13.52 -2.37 -19.07
N ASP A 71 -14.37 -1.41 -19.41
CA ASP A 71 -13.95 -0.06 -19.80
C ASP A 71 -13.71 0.88 -18.61
N ASP A 72 -14.41 0.66 -17.48
CA ASP A 72 -14.31 1.45 -16.26
C ASP A 72 -14.14 0.58 -15.01
N VAL A 73 -13.79 1.20 -13.90
CA VAL A 73 -13.78 0.54 -12.58
C VAL A 73 -13.95 1.58 -11.50
N ASP A 74 -14.82 1.28 -10.53
CA ASP A 74 -14.93 2.02 -9.29
C ASP A 74 -13.98 1.41 -8.26
N LEU A 75 -12.91 2.12 -7.94
CA LEU A 75 -11.93 1.64 -6.95
C LEU A 75 -12.43 1.74 -5.52
N SER A 76 -13.47 2.55 -5.24
CA SER A 76 -14.04 2.64 -3.88
C SER A 76 -14.76 1.35 -3.45
N THR A 77 -15.20 0.54 -4.42
CA THR A 77 -15.83 -0.76 -4.19
C THR A 77 -14.96 -1.93 -4.66
N GLY A 78 -13.99 -1.70 -5.54
CA GLY A 78 -13.05 -2.71 -6.04
C GLY A 78 -11.81 -2.93 -5.17
N ILE A 79 -11.47 -1.96 -4.31
CA ILE A 79 -10.34 -2.00 -3.37
C ILE A 79 -10.86 -1.68 -1.97
N SER A 80 -10.72 -2.60 -1.01
CA SER A 80 -11.24 -2.46 0.36
C SER A 80 -10.35 -1.58 1.26
N HIS A 81 -10.74 -1.39 2.53
CA HIS A 81 -10.00 -0.63 3.56
C HIS A 81 -9.79 0.85 3.23
N GLY A 82 -10.59 1.40 2.30
CA GLY A 82 -10.48 2.78 1.84
C GLY A 82 -9.27 3.08 0.93
N TRP A 83 -8.41 2.10 0.64
CA TRP A 83 -7.19 2.32 -0.15
C TRP A 83 -7.46 2.61 -1.62
N GLY A 84 -8.68 2.35 -2.11
CA GLY A 84 -9.13 2.81 -3.42
C GLY A 84 -9.07 4.33 -3.60
N ALA A 85 -9.12 5.10 -2.50
CA ALA A 85 -8.97 6.56 -2.52
C ALA A 85 -7.51 7.02 -2.61
N HIS A 86 -6.54 6.15 -2.34
CA HIS A 86 -5.12 6.52 -2.38
C HIS A 86 -4.67 6.75 -3.84
N PRO A 87 -4.04 7.90 -4.18
CA PRO A 87 -3.64 8.19 -5.56
C PRO A 87 -2.75 7.13 -6.19
N ALA A 88 -1.80 6.59 -5.42
CA ALA A 88 -0.93 5.51 -5.90
C ALA A 88 -1.69 4.22 -6.27
N THR A 89 -2.87 3.97 -5.71
CA THR A 89 -3.71 2.84 -6.12
C THR A 89 -4.28 3.07 -7.51
N ARG A 90 -4.78 4.28 -7.81
CA ARG A 90 -5.22 4.63 -9.18
C ARG A 90 -4.06 4.54 -10.16
N ASP A 91 -2.89 5.08 -9.80
CA ASP A 91 -1.68 5.03 -10.63
C ASP A 91 -1.27 3.58 -10.94
N LEU A 92 -1.37 2.67 -9.96
CA LEU A 92 -1.11 1.25 -10.16
C LEU A 92 -2.09 0.66 -11.18
N ILE A 93 -3.39 0.81 -10.95
CA ILE A 93 -4.42 0.16 -11.77
C ILE A 93 -4.40 0.69 -13.22
N ASP A 94 -4.23 2.00 -13.40
CA ASP A 94 -4.12 2.61 -14.74
C ASP A 94 -2.81 2.26 -15.42
N GLY A 95 -1.71 2.25 -14.67
CA GLY A 95 -0.40 1.82 -15.15
C GLY A 95 -0.45 0.39 -15.68
N LEU A 96 -1.09 -0.52 -14.95
CA LEU A 96 -1.25 -1.91 -15.35
C LEU A 96 -2.20 -2.08 -16.55
N ARG A 97 -3.31 -1.33 -16.60
CA ARG A 97 -4.20 -1.29 -17.78
C ARG A 97 -3.42 -0.89 -19.03
N ALA A 98 -2.63 0.18 -18.94
CA ALA A 98 -1.81 0.66 -20.04
C ALA A 98 -0.69 -0.32 -20.40
N HIS A 99 -0.02 -0.90 -19.40
CA HIS A 99 1.01 -1.92 -19.59
C HIS A 99 0.48 -3.13 -20.35
N ASN A 100 -0.71 -3.62 -19.98
CA ASN A 100 -1.33 -4.80 -20.57
C ASN A 100 -1.89 -4.56 -21.98
N ALA A 101 -2.14 -3.30 -22.35
CA ALA A 101 -2.67 -2.96 -23.66
C ALA A 101 -1.73 -3.45 -24.78
N GLY A 102 -2.29 -4.22 -25.72
CA GLY A 102 -1.53 -4.79 -26.84
C GLY A 102 -0.62 -5.98 -26.50
N ARG A 103 -0.51 -6.40 -25.23
CA ARG A 103 0.27 -7.58 -24.83
C ARG A 103 -0.53 -8.89 -24.97
N PRO A 104 0.12 -10.03 -25.28
CA PRO A 104 -0.52 -11.32 -25.23
C PRO A 104 -0.90 -11.69 -23.78
N PRO A 105 -1.95 -12.51 -23.55
CA PRO A 105 -2.42 -12.84 -22.20
C PRO A 105 -1.35 -13.43 -21.26
N SER A 106 -0.36 -14.15 -21.79
CA SER A 106 0.76 -14.69 -21.02
C SER A 106 1.69 -13.62 -20.44
N ASP A 107 1.78 -12.45 -21.07
CA ASP A 107 2.68 -11.35 -20.67
C ASP A 107 1.97 -10.22 -19.93
N ARG A 108 0.65 -10.32 -19.74
CA ARG A 108 -0.12 -9.35 -18.96
C ARG A 108 0.12 -9.54 -17.48
N VAL A 109 0.12 -8.45 -16.72
CA VAL A 109 0.12 -8.49 -15.26
C VAL A 109 -1.32 -8.59 -14.76
N ALA A 110 -1.61 -9.57 -13.90
CA ALA A 110 -2.89 -9.71 -13.22
C ALA A 110 -2.89 -9.01 -11.85
N VAL A 111 -4.04 -8.50 -11.44
CA VAL A 111 -4.24 -7.91 -10.11
C VAL A 111 -5.13 -8.84 -9.30
N HIS A 112 -4.73 -9.11 -8.06
CA HIS A 112 -5.49 -9.92 -7.12
C HIS A 112 -5.68 -9.14 -5.82
N GLY A 113 -6.84 -9.24 -5.21
CA GLY A 113 -6.97 -9.07 -3.77
C GLY A 113 -6.67 -10.42 -3.12
N PHE A 114 -6.05 -10.45 -1.94
CA PHE A 114 -5.88 -11.69 -1.19
C PHE A 114 -6.57 -11.68 0.17
N ASP A 115 -7.23 -10.60 0.54
CA ASP A 115 -7.96 -10.48 1.79
C ASP A 115 -9.38 -11.06 1.69
N ALA A 116 -9.94 -11.38 2.85
CA ALA A 116 -11.36 -11.62 3.00
C ALA A 116 -12.14 -10.29 2.85
N PRO A 117 -13.43 -10.33 2.50
CA PRO A 117 -14.30 -9.16 2.55
C PRO A 117 -14.60 -8.84 4.01
N THR A 118 -13.62 -8.36 4.76
CA THR A 118 -13.74 -7.98 6.17
C THR A 118 -13.10 -6.63 6.35
N GLU A 119 -13.76 -5.76 7.10
CA GLU A 119 -13.26 -4.46 7.55
C GLU A 119 -12.95 -4.55 9.05
N ILE A 120 -12.26 -3.53 9.59
CA ILE A 120 -11.78 -3.54 10.98
C ILE A 120 -12.92 -3.81 11.98
N GLU A 121 -14.09 -3.20 11.78
CA GLU A 121 -15.24 -3.31 12.68
C GLU A 121 -16.49 -3.93 12.01
N ALA A 122 -16.37 -4.43 10.78
CA ALA A 122 -17.53 -4.91 10.03
C ALA A 122 -17.20 -6.08 9.10
N ALA A 123 -18.18 -6.94 8.89
CA ALA A 123 -18.15 -7.94 7.83
C ALA A 123 -19.48 -7.89 7.07
N PRO A 124 -19.48 -8.00 5.73
CA PRO A 124 -20.69 -7.92 4.94
C PRO A 124 -21.55 -9.17 5.09
N SER A 125 -22.78 -9.06 4.59
CA SER A 125 -23.68 -10.20 4.38
C SER A 125 -23.10 -11.19 3.35
N PRO A 126 -23.25 -12.51 3.56
CA PRO A 126 -22.86 -13.51 2.57
C PRO A 126 -23.83 -13.59 1.38
N GLY A 127 -25.01 -12.97 1.49
CA GLY A 127 -26.09 -13.05 0.52
C GLY A 127 -25.72 -12.66 -0.91
N PRO A 128 -25.10 -11.49 -1.16
CA PRO A 128 -24.72 -11.06 -2.50
C PRO A 128 -23.82 -12.06 -3.24
N TYR A 129 -22.85 -12.66 -2.55
CA TYR A 129 -21.94 -13.64 -3.15
C TYR A 129 -22.64 -14.98 -3.40
N LEU A 130 -23.50 -15.44 -2.47
CA LEU A 130 -24.31 -16.65 -2.64
C LEU A 130 -25.27 -16.55 -3.83
N ARG A 131 -25.93 -15.41 -4.02
CA ARG A 131 -26.82 -15.17 -5.17
C ARG A 131 -26.05 -15.18 -6.48
N LYS A 132 -24.91 -14.48 -6.56
CA LYS A 132 -24.03 -14.52 -7.74
C LYS A 132 -23.59 -15.94 -8.10
N LEU A 133 -23.23 -16.74 -7.09
CA LEU A 133 -22.81 -18.13 -7.29
C LEU A 133 -23.97 -19.03 -7.73
N ARG A 134 -25.15 -18.90 -7.12
CA ARG A 134 -26.39 -19.59 -7.53
C ARG A 134 -26.71 -19.29 -9.00
N ASP A 135 -26.66 -18.01 -9.38
CA ASP A 135 -27.01 -17.55 -10.72
C ASP A 135 -26.02 -18.08 -11.77
N TYR A 136 -24.72 -18.07 -11.47
CA TYR A 136 -23.70 -18.66 -12.35
C TYR A 136 -23.89 -20.18 -12.55
N LEU A 137 -24.28 -20.89 -11.49
CA LEU A 137 -24.54 -22.33 -11.55
C LEU A 137 -25.85 -22.69 -12.25
N GLY A 138 -26.79 -21.74 -12.37
CA GLY A 138 -28.18 -22.02 -12.73
C GLY A 138 -28.84 -22.97 -11.71
N ALA A 139 -28.46 -22.86 -10.44
CA ALA A 139 -28.92 -23.78 -9.40
C ALA A 139 -30.24 -23.32 -8.77
N GLU A 140 -31.15 -24.26 -8.54
CA GLU A 140 -32.31 -24.01 -7.68
C GLU A 140 -31.87 -24.04 -6.20
N ALA A 141 -32.19 -22.97 -5.47
CA ALA A 141 -31.93 -22.83 -4.04
C ALA A 141 -33.14 -22.14 -3.37
N PRO A 142 -34.29 -22.81 -3.29
CA PRO A 142 -35.48 -22.26 -2.65
C PRO A 142 -35.19 -22.00 -1.16
N GLY A 143 -35.60 -20.83 -0.66
CA GLY A 143 -35.34 -20.42 0.73
C GLY A 143 -33.96 -19.80 0.99
N LEU A 144 -33.11 -19.61 -0.04
CA LEU A 144 -31.83 -18.91 0.12
C LEU A 144 -32.02 -17.52 0.76
N ASP A 145 -32.97 -16.73 0.25
CA ASP A 145 -33.20 -15.38 0.76
C ASP A 145 -33.76 -15.38 2.18
N ASP A 146 -34.59 -16.37 2.54
CA ASP A 146 -35.10 -16.54 3.91
C ASP A 146 -33.97 -16.92 4.89
N LEU A 147 -33.05 -17.79 4.46
CA LEU A 147 -31.89 -18.18 5.27
C LEU A 147 -30.92 -17.01 5.49
N VAL A 148 -30.66 -16.22 4.45
CA VAL A 148 -29.81 -15.02 4.54
C VAL A 148 -30.46 -13.98 5.44
N GLY A 149 -31.75 -13.71 5.24
CA GLY A 149 -32.46 -12.65 5.95
C GLY A 149 -31.98 -11.24 5.54
N PRO A 150 -32.30 -10.20 6.35
CA PRO A 150 -31.86 -8.84 6.08
C PRO A 150 -30.35 -8.68 6.27
N ASP A 151 -29.70 -7.89 5.41
CA ASP A 151 -28.24 -7.67 5.48
C ASP A 151 -27.79 -7.10 6.82
N THR A 152 -28.62 -6.27 7.48
CA THR A 152 -28.35 -5.70 8.80
C THR A 152 -28.10 -6.76 9.88
N ARG A 153 -28.63 -7.97 9.72
CA ARG A 153 -28.33 -9.10 10.63
C ARG A 153 -26.84 -9.43 10.67
N TRP A 154 -26.14 -9.23 9.55
CA TRP A 154 -24.73 -9.56 9.37
C TRP A 154 -23.79 -8.36 9.58
N THR A 155 -24.30 -7.14 9.40
CA THR A 155 -23.46 -5.93 9.39
C THR A 155 -23.64 -5.04 10.62
N ALA A 156 -24.48 -5.42 11.58
CA ALA A 156 -24.76 -4.58 12.74
C ALA A 156 -23.51 -4.46 13.65
N PRO A 157 -23.00 -3.26 13.98
CA PRO A 157 -21.72 -3.11 14.68
C PRO A 157 -21.63 -3.89 16.00
N GLU A 158 -22.74 -4.02 16.72
CA GLU A 158 -22.83 -4.79 17.96
C GLU A 158 -22.39 -6.26 17.85
N ILE A 159 -22.48 -6.90 16.68
CA ILE A 159 -22.21 -8.33 16.57
C ILE A 159 -20.70 -8.63 16.66
N MET A 160 -19.87 -7.64 16.33
CA MET A 160 -18.42 -7.71 16.52
C MET A 160 -18.09 -7.78 18.01
N TYR A 161 -18.78 -6.98 18.83
CA TYR A 161 -18.48 -6.81 20.25
C TYR A 161 -19.29 -7.73 21.17
N ASP A 162 -20.41 -8.29 20.71
CA ASP A 162 -21.24 -9.24 21.47
C ASP A 162 -21.49 -10.54 20.69
N ALA A 163 -20.80 -11.60 21.11
CA ALA A 163 -20.90 -12.93 20.48
C ALA A 163 -22.34 -13.48 20.46
N THR A 164 -23.18 -13.11 21.44
CA THR A 164 -24.55 -13.62 21.55
C THR A 164 -25.49 -12.99 20.53
N ARG A 165 -25.11 -11.84 19.96
CA ARG A 165 -25.86 -11.13 18.93
C ARG A 165 -25.44 -11.53 17.52
N SER A 166 -24.26 -12.12 17.36
CA SER A 166 -23.76 -12.55 16.05
C SER A 166 -24.53 -13.75 15.51
N PRO A 167 -24.98 -13.72 14.24
CA PRO A 167 -25.73 -14.81 13.64
C PRO A 167 -24.86 -16.02 13.25
N GLY A 168 -23.53 -15.90 13.29
CA GLY A 168 -22.63 -16.83 12.61
C GLY A 168 -22.63 -18.29 13.10
N ARG A 169 -23.19 -18.55 14.29
CA ARG A 169 -23.40 -19.92 14.82
C ARG A 169 -24.86 -20.34 14.85
N SER A 170 -25.77 -19.59 14.23
CA SER A 170 -27.17 -19.98 14.13
C SER A 170 -27.37 -21.18 13.20
N PRO A 171 -28.51 -21.89 13.30
CA PRO A 171 -28.88 -22.94 12.35
C PRO A 171 -28.90 -22.45 10.89
N GLU A 172 -29.34 -21.21 10.65
CA GLU A 172 -29.36 -20.62 9.31
C GLU A 172 -27.94 -20.40 8.78
N ALA A 173 -27.01 -19.89 9.60
CA ALA A 173 -25.61 -19.72 9.19
C ALA A 173 -24.92 -21.08 8.91
N ALA A 174 -25.26 -22.12 9.68
CA ALA A 174 -24.78 -23.48 9.41
C ALA A 174 -25.35 -24.03 8.09
N ALA A 175 -26.65 -23.81 7.82
CA ALA A 175 -27.29 -24.21 6.57
C ALA A 175 -26.70 -23.46 5.36
N LEU A 176 -26.43 -22.16 5.49
CA LEU A 176 -25.77 -21.36 4.45
C LEU A 176 -24.36 -21.86 4.14
N ARG A 177 -23.59 -22.30 5.15
CA ARG A 177 -22.28 -22.94 4.93
C ARG A 177 -22.41 -24.25 4.16
N GLY A 178 -23.38 -25.09 4.53
CA GLY A 178 -23.68 -26.32 3.79
C GLY A 178 -24.05 -26.05 2.33
N LEU A 179 -24.90 -25.05 2.09
CA LEU A 179 -25.29 -24.64 0.74
C LEU A 179 -24.10 -24.11 -0.09
N ALA A 180 -23.21 -23.32 0.53
CA ALA A 180 -22.01 -22.83 -0.14
C ALA A 180 -21.05 -23.97 -0.53
N GLU A 181 -20.93 -24.99 0.32
CA GLU A 181 -20.17 -26.20 0.05
C GLU A 181 -20.78 -27.05 -1.08
N ASP A 182 -22.10 -27.18 -1.11
CA ASP A 182 -22.82 -27.82 -2.21
C ASP A 182 -22.59 -27.08 -3.53
N PHE A 183 -22.65 -25.75 -3.52
CA PHE A 183 -22.33 -24.94 -4.69
C PHE A 183 -20.88 -25.12 -5.15
N ARG A 184 -19.91 -25.16 -4.22
CA ARG A 184 -18.50 -25.47 -4.56
C ARG A 184 -18.37 -26.84 -5.21
N THR A 185 -19.05 -27.86 -4.68
CA THR A 185 -19.05 -29.22 -5.25
C THR A 185 -19.63 -29.23 -6.67
N ARG A 186 -20.75 -28.53 -6.89
CA ARG A 186 -21.38 -28.38 -8.22
C ARG A 186 -20.48 -27.63 -9.21
N LEU A 187 -19.77 -26.58 -8.78
CA LEU A 187 -18.81 -25.86 -9.63
C LEU A 187 -17.77 -26.81 -10.23
N TYR A 188 -17.20 -27.70 -9.40
CA TYR A 188 -16.22 -28.69 -9.87
C TYR A 188 -16.88 -29.80 -10.70
N GLY A 189 -17.99 -30.37 -10.21
CA GLY A 189 -18.68 -31.46 -10.90
C GLY A 189 -19.20 -31.09 -12.29
N HIS A 190 -19.51 -29.81 -12.52
CA HIS A 190 -19.98 -29.30 -13.81
C HIS A 190 -18.93 -28.47 -14.58
N ALA A 191 -17.67 -28.45 -14.14
CA ALA A 191 -16.64 -27.59 -14.73
C ALA A 191 -16.54 -27.71 -16.27
N PRO A 192 -16.53 -28.91 -16.91
CA PRO A 192 -16.45 -29.01 -18.37
C PRO A 192 -17.61 -28.31 -19.09
N ARG A 193 -18.82 -28.44 -18.54
CA ARG A 193 -20.03 -27.80 -19.09
C ARG A 193 -20.00 -26.29 -18.84
N LEU A 194 -19.78 -25.86 -17.59
CA LEU A 194 -19.77 -24.45 -17.20
C LEU A 194 -18.70 -23.66 -17.99
N VAL A 195 -17.50 -24.21 -18.17
CA VAL A 195 -16.43 -23.58 -18.95
C VAL A 195 -16.81 -23.47 -20.42
N LYS A 196 -17.43 -24.50 -21.00
CA LYS A 196 -17.91 -24.49 -22.38
C LYS A 196 -19.03 -23.46 -22.60
N ASP A 197 -19.96 -23.36 -21.66
CA ASP A 197 -21.12 -22.47 -21.73
C ASP A 197 -20.74 -21.00 -21.42
N THR A 198 -19.65 -20.80 -20.66
CA THR A 198 -19.17 -19.47 -20.24
C THR A 198 -17.70 -19.26 -20.64
N SER A 199 -16.76 -19.45 -19.71
CA SER A 199 -15.32 -19.47 -19.97
C SER A 199 -14.55 -20.01 -18.78
N ALA A 200 -13.28 -20.36 -18.97
CA ALA A 200 -12.38 -20.74 -17.87
C ALA A 200 -12.17 -19.58 -16.85
N ARG A 201 -12.22 -18.32 -17.31
CA ARG A 201 -12.12 -17.14 -16.43
C ARG A 201 -13.37 -16.99 -15.57
N ALA A 202 -14.56 -17.08 -16.17
CA ALA A 202 -15.82 -17.01 -15.43
C ALA A 202 -15.92 -18.12 -14.38
N TRP A 203 -15.48 -19.33 -14.72
CA TRP A 203 -15.40 -20.43 -13.75
C TRP A 203 -14.43 -20.12 -12.60
N ARG A 204 -13.24 -19.57 -12.88
CA ARG A 204 -12.30 -19.13 -11.82
C ARG A 204 -12.90 -18.04 -10.93
N HIS A 205 -13.61 -17.07 -11.50
CA HIS A 205 -14.31 -16.04 -10.71
C HIS A 205 -15.33 -16.69 -9.77
N ALA A 206 -16.11 -17.65 -10.25
CA ALA A 206 -17.06 -18.38 -9.41
C ALA A 206 -16.36 -19.21 -8.30
N THR A 207 -15.18 -19.79 -8.56
CA THR A 207 -14.40 -20.47 -7.50
C THR A 207 -13.90 -19.52 -6.42
N VAL A 208 -13.55 -18.28 -6.79
CA VAL A 208 -13.22 -17.23 -5.82
C VAL A 208 -14.45 -16.90 -4.98
N LEU A 209 -15.61 -16.65 -5.61
CA LEU A 209 -16.86 -16.36 -4.89
C LEU A 209 -17.26 -17.47 -3.90
N ALA A 210 -17.10 -18.74 -4.30
CA ALA A 210 -17.39 -19.88 -3.43
C ALA A 210 -16.49 -19.89 -2.20
N SER A 211 -15.18 -19.70 -2.39
CA SER A 211 -14.21 -19.65 -1.29
C SER A 211 -14.44 -18.45 -0.39
N THR A 212 -14.75 -17.28 -0.97
CA THR A 212 -15.11 -16.05 -0.24
C THR A 212 -16.33 -16.25 0.64
N VAL A 213 -17.41 -16.87 0.14
CA VAL A 213 -18.62 -17.13 0.95
C VAL A 213 -18.34 -18.06 2.11
N ILE A 214 -17.64 -19.17 1.85
CA ILE A 214 -17.32 -20.16 2.88
C ILE A 214 -16.45 -19.51 3.97
N GLY A 215 -15.45 -18.73 3.55
CA GLY A 215 -14.59 -17.97 4.44
C GLY A 215 -15.35 -16.93 5.26
N LEU A 216 -16.19 -16.12 4.62
CA LEU A 216 -17.00 -15.09 5.28
C LEU A 216 -17.97 -15.69 6.31
N LEU A 217 -18.63 -16.80 5.98
CA LEU A 217 -19.49 -17.50 6.94
C LEU A 217 -18.69 -18.14 8.09
N THR A 218 -17.44 -18.55 7.83
CA THR A 218 -16.53 -19.04 8.88
C THR A 218 -16.07 -17.91 9.79
N TYR A 219 -15.80 -16.73 9.24
CA TYR A 219 -15.48 -15.52 9.99
C TYR A 219 -16.65 -15.09 10.88
N HIS A 220 -17.89 -15.07 10.35
CA HIS A 220 -19.09 -14.84 11.16
C HIS A 220 -19.22 -15.88 12.28
N ALA A 221 -18.93 -17.16 12.02
CA ALA A 221 -18.95 -18.20 13.04
C ALA A 221 -17.87 -18.02 14.13
N ALA A 222 -16.72 -17.42 13.79
CA ALA A 222 -15.69 -17.00 14.74
C ALA A 222 -16.15 -15.79 15.56
N MET A 223 -16.84 -14.84 14.95
CA MET A 223 -17.42 -13.67 15.62
C MET A 223 -18.44 -14.04 16.71
N ALA A 224 -19.24 -15.07 16.43
CA ALA A 224 -20.20 -15.67 17.37
C ALA A 224 -19.56 -16.61 18.40
N ALA A 225 -18.24 -16.78 18.41
CA ALA A 225 -17.56 -17.56 19.43
C ALA A 225 -17.55 -16.81 20.77
N PRO A 226 -17.96 -17.45 21.88
CA PRO A 226 -17.80 -16.84 23.20
C PRO A 226 -16.33 -16.78 23.59
N GLY A 227 -15.98 -15.79 24.42
CA GLY A 227 -14.62 -15.59 24.91
C GLY A 227 -14.47 -14.19 25.50
N THR A 228 -13.33 -13.93 26.12
CA THR A 228 -12.90 -12.58 26.48
C THR A 228 -12.69 -11.72 25.22
N HIS A 229 -12.62 -10.39 25.38
CA HIS A 229 -12.35 -9.47 24.26
C HIS A 229 -11.09 -9.85 23.49
N SER A 230 -10.00 -10.18 24.19
CA SER A 230 -8.73 -10.60 23.60
C SER A 230 -8.83 -11.94 22.85
N GLU A 231 -9.44 -12.96 23.44
CA GLU A 231 -9.62 -14.26 22.78
C GLU A 231 -10.48 -14.15 21.51
N ARG A 232 -11.53 -13.32 21.54
CA ARG A 232 -12.42 -13.12 20.40
C ARG A 232 -11.71 -12.41 19.26
N ILE A 233 -11.01 -11.31 19.55
CA ILE A 233 -10.23 -10.59 18.53
C ILE A 233 -9.11 -11.48 17.96
N ALA A 234 -8.39 -12.23 18.80
CA ALA A 234 -7.37 -13.17 18.32
C ALA A 234 -7.96 -14.22 17.37
N GLY A 235 -9.15 -14.78 17.70
CA GLY A 235 -9.84 -15.72 16.84
C GLY A 235 -10.31 -15.13 15.50
N LEU A 236 -10.71 -13.85 15.48
CA LEU A 236 -11.08 -13.14 14.26
C LEU A 236 -9.86 -12.84 13.37
N LEU A 237 -8.77 -12.33 13.95
CA LEU A 237 -7.52 -12.08 13.25
C LEU A 237 -6.94 -13.38 12.68
N GLN A 238 -6.98 -14.47 13.45
CA GLN A 238 -6.60 -15.80 12.98
C GLN A 238 -7.47 -16.27 11.81
N ALA A 239 -8.79 -16.09 11.89
CA ALA A 239 -9.70 -16.50 10.81
C ALA A 239 -9.45 -15.70 9.52
N ARG A 240 -9.25 -14.38 9.62
CA ARG A 240 -8.91 -13.50 8.48
C ARG A 240 -7.59 -13.94 7.84
N ASP A 241 -6.54 -14.10 8.63
CA ASP A 241 -5.21 -14.43 8.11
C ASP A 241 -5.11 -15.86 7.55
N ALA A 242 -5.87 -16.81 8.10
CA ALA A 242 -6.00 -18.13 7.51
C ALA A 242 -6.65 -18.08 6.12
N LEU A 243 -7.67 -17.24 5.93
CA LEU A 243 -8.29 -17.02 4.62
C LEU A 243 -7.34 -16.28 3.67
N MET A 244 -6.59 -15.30 4.15
CA MET A 244 -5.54 -14.63 3.38
C MET A 244 -4.47 -15.62 2.90
N ALA A 245 -4.00 -16.51 3.78
CA ALA A 245 -3.05 -17.56 3.42
C ALA A 245 -3.62 -18.50 2.36
N GLN A 246 -4.85 -18.98 2.54
CA GLN A 246 -5.53 -19.81 1.54
C GLN A 246 -5.63 -19.09 0.19
N ASN A 247 -5.99 -17.82 0.21
CA ASN A 247 -6.11 -17.00 -0.99
C ASN A 247 -4.78 -16.88 -1.74
N LEU A 248 -3.68 -16.64 -1.02
CA LEU A 248 -2.34 -16.57 -1.61
C LEU A 248 -1.92 -17.90 -2.25
N LEU A 249 -2.20 -19.03 -1.60
CA LEU A 249 -1.91 -20.37 -2.17
C LEU A 249 -2.71 -20.65 -3.43
N ASP A 250 -3.99 -20.26 -3.46
CA ASP A 250 -4.83 -20.39 -4.65
C ASP A 250 -4.34 -19.47 -5.80
N ILE A 251 -3.93 -18.25 -5.48
CA ILE A 251 -3.36 -17.31 -6.47
C ILE A 251 -2.07 -17.91 -7.05
N LEU A 252 -1.18 -18.44 -6.21
CA LEU A 252 0.03 -19.11 -6.67
C LEU A 252 -0.28 -20.31 -7.58
N ALA A 253 -1.30 -21.10 -7.25
CA ALA A 253 -1.73 -22.21 -8.08
C ALA A 253 -2.26 -21.74 -9.45
N ALA A 254 -3.00 -20.62 -9.48
CA ALA A 254 -3.53 -20.03 -10.71
C ALA A 254 -2.45 -19.39 -11.59
N GLU A 255 -1.40 -18.83 -10.97
CA GLU A 255 -0.31 -18.10 -11.64
C GLU A 255 0.93 -18.98 -11.90
N ARG A 256 0.92 -20.26 -11.50
CA ARG A 256 2.07 -21.17 -11.49
C ARG A 256 2.87 -21.23 -12.80
N ASP A 257 2.18 -21.09 -13.94
CA ASP A 257 2.75 -21.21 -15.29
C ASP A 257 3.03 -19.82 -15.92
N ARG A 258 2.79 -18.73 -15.19
CA ARG A 258 2.93 -17.33 -15.66
C ARG A 258 4.11 -16.61 -15.04
N GLY A 259 4.48 -16.95 -13.80
CA GLY A 259 5.65 -16.39 -13.12
C GLY A 259 5.41 -16.17 -11.63
N PRO A 260 6.37 -15.57 -10.92
CA PRO A 260 6.22 -15.26 -9.51
C PRO A 260 5.15 -14.19 -9.24
N VAL A 261 4.62 -14.21 -8.01
CA VAL A 261 3.62 -13.26 -7.52
C VAL A 261 4.30 -12.25 -6.58
N LEU A 262 4.08 -10.95 -6.82
CA LEU A 262 4.36 -9.91 -5.82
C LEU A 262 3.16 -9.84 -4.86
N VAL A 263 3.39 -9.88 -3.55
CA VAL A 263 2.36 -9.62 -2.53
C VAL A 263 2.71 -8.33 -1.81
N ALA A 264 1.76 -7.43 -1.61
CA ALA A 264 1.95 -6.18 -0.87
C ALA A 264 0.88 -6.01 0.20
N ALA A 265 1.32 -5.88 1.46
CA ALA A 265 0.47 -5.80 2.64
C ALA A 265 1.26 -5.27 3.85
N HIS A 266 0.59 -5.09 4.98
CA HIS A 266 1.25 -4.79 6.24
C HIS A 266 2.24 -5.88 6.68
N ASN A 267 3.34 -5.51 7.34
CA ASN A 267 4.34 -6.44 7.90
C ASN A 267 3.68 -7.55 8.74
N THR A 268 2.72 -7.18 9.59
CA THR A 268 1.95 -8.09 10.45
C THR A 268 1.30 -9.25 9.68
N HIS A 269 0.87 -9.03 8.43
CA HIS A 269 0.27 -10.08 7.62
C HIS A 269 1.33 -10.93 6.89
N LEU A 270 2.56 -10.45 6.73
CA LEU A 270 3.58 -11.06 5.86
C LEU A 270 4.80 -11.62 6.62
N GLN A 271 4.95 -11.31 7.91
CA GLN A 271 6.05 -11.85 8.70
C GLN A 271 5.97 -13.38 8.86
N ARG A 272 7.13 -14.03 9.01
CA ARG A 272 7.22 -15.50 9.20
C ARG A 272 6.86 -15.94 10.62
N GLY A 273 7.15 -15.08 11.61
CA GLY A 273 6.77 -15.26 13.01
C GLY A 273 5.27 -15.12 13.27
N PRO A 274 4.79 -15.43 14.48
CA PRO A 274 3.43 -15.12 14.86
C PRO A 274 3.21 -13.60 14.85
N SER A 275 2.03 -13.19 14.45
CA SER A 275 1.57 -11.81 14.47
C SER A 275 1.10 -11.45 15.88
N ARG A 276 1.34 -10.21 16.30
CA ARG A 276 0.96 -9.71 17.61
C ARG A 276 0.30 -8.35 17.50
N TRP A 277 -0.68 -8.13 18.36
CA TRP A 277 -1.32 -6.82 18.50
C TRP A 277 -1.72 -6.59 19.95
N GLU A 278 -1.14 -5.55 20.54
CA GLU A 278 -1.48 -5.06 21.88
C GLU A 278 -1.92 -3.61 21.75
N THR A 279 -3.12 -3.28 22.23
CA THR A 279 -3.66 -1.92 22.16
C THR A 279 -4.67 -1.66 23.26
N HIS A 280 -4.84 -0.38 23.61
CA HIS A 280 -5.99 0.10 24.36
C HIS A 280 -7.02 0.69 23.38
N TRP A 281 -8.21 0.11 23.29
CA TRP A 281 -9.27 0.54 22.36
C TRP A 281 -10.61 0.60 23.09
N GLU A 282 -11.32 1.73 22.99
CA GLU A 282 -12.66 1.94 23.59
C GLU A 282 -12.73 1.59 25.09
N GLY A 283 -11.66 1.88 25.84
CA GLY A 283 -11.60 1.61 27.28
C GLY A 283 -11.29 0.15 27.63
N VAL A 284 -10.91 -0.68 26.66
CA VAL A 284 -10.58 -2.10 26.83
C VAL A 284 -9.17 -2.37 26.34
N ASP A 285 -8.41 -3.14 27.13
CA ASP A 285 -7.10 -3.65 26.72
C ASP A 285 -7.26 -4.92 25.87
N TYR A 286 -6.65 -4.92 24.70
CA TYR A 286 -6.58 -6.04 23.79
C TYR A 286 -5.16 -6.56 23.71
N ALA A 287 -5.01 -7.88 23.77
CA ALA A 287 -3.76 -8.58 23.48
C ALA A 287 -4.08 -9.82 22.64
N ALA A 288 -3.58 -9.85 21.41
CA ALA A 288 -3.78 -10.95 20.48
C ALA A 288 -2.45 -11.44 19.92
N GLU A 289 -2.29 -12.75 19.84
CA GLU A 289 -1.23 -13.44 19.09
C GLU A 289 -1.88 -14.50 18.19
N TRP A 290 -1.47 -14.55 16.92
CA TRP A 290 -1.99 -15.52 15.95
C TRP A 290 -0.94 -15.86 14.88
N SER A 291 -1.14 -16.96 14.17
CA SER A 291 -0.34 -17.25 12.96
C SER A 291 -0.83 -16.38 11.81
N GLY A 292 -0.04 -15.39 11.42
CA GLY A 292 -0.38 -14.53 10.30
C GLY A 292 -0.29 -15.22 8.95
N ALA A 293 -0.78 -14.57 7.89
CA ALA A 293 -0.82 -15.17 6.55
C ALA A 293 0.59 -15.56 6.05
N GLY A 294 1.58 -14.70 6.26
CA GLY A 294 2.99 -14.94 5.95
C GLY A 294 3.59 -16.09 6.75
N SER A 295 3.22 -16.24 8.02
CA SER A 295 3.64 -17.37 8.86
C SER A 295 3.17 -18.70 8.28
N ILE A 296 1.89 -18.77 7.89
CA ILE A 296 1.30 -19.98 7.28
C ILE A 296 1.92 -20.27 5.91
N VAL A 297 1.99 -19.28 5.03
CA VAL A 297 2.45 -19.48 3.65
C VAL A 297 3.96 -19.77 3.60
N SER A 298 4.76 -19.09 4.43
CA SER A 298 6.20 -19.33 4.49
C SER A 298 6.54 -20.74 4.98
N ALA A 299 5.77 -21.30 5.93
CA ALA A 299 5.92 -22.67 6.37
C ALA A 299 5.67 -23.72 5.26
N LEU A 300 4.82 -23.38 4.28
CA LEU A 300 4.47 -24.26 3.16
C LEU A 300 5.38 -24.10 1.93
N LEU A 301 5.91 -22.90 1.71
CA LEU A 301 6.77 -22.59 0.54
C LEU A 301 8.27 -22.63 0.86
N GLY A 302 8.65 -22.62 2.14
CA GLY A 302 10.05 -22.58 2.57
C GLY A 302 10.80 -21.40 1.93
N ASP A 303 12.00 -21.68 1.40
CA ASP A 303 12.87 -20.68 0.77
C ASP A 303 12.29 -20.02 -0.49
N ARG A 304 11.17 -20.52 -1.03
CA ARG A 304 10.48 -19.91 -2.18
C ARG A 304 9.53 -18.78 -1.78
N TYR A 305 9.29 -18.58 -0.49
CA TYR A 305 8.69 -17.39 0.08
C TYR A 305 9.82 -16.42 0.43
N VAL A 306 9.87 -15.24 -0.20
CA VAL A 306 10.87 -14.20 0.09
C VAL A 306 10.14 -13.04 0.74
N PHE A 307 10.54 -12.66 1.96
CA PHE A 307 9.93 -11.59 2.73
C PHE A 307 10.85 -10.38 2.81
N VAL A 308 10.39 -9.27 2.26
CA VAL A 308 11.00 -7.94 2.40
C VAL A 308 10.16 -7.16 3.40
N ALA A 309 10.67 -6.96 4.61
CA ALA A 309 9.96 -6.18 5.62
C ALA A 309 10.07 -4.68 5.29
N GLY A 310 8.99 -3.93 5.50
CA GLY A 310 9.03 -2.48 5.44
C GLY A 310 9.53 -1.88 6.74
N SER A 311 10.24 -0.76 6.67
CA SER A 311 10.74 -0.02 7.84
C SER A 311 10.65 1.48 7.59
N LEU A 312 10.27 2.24 8.63
CA LEU A 312 10.10 3.69 8.55
C LEU A 312 10.98 4.38 9.60
N GLY A 313 12.01 5.07 9.14
CA GLY A 313 12.93 5.83 9.97
C GLY A 313 12.30 7.10 10.52
N ALA A 314 11.89 8.02 9.64
CA ALA A 314 11.16 9.22 10.03
C ALA A 314 10.16 9.63 8.95
N SER A 315 9.06 10.25 9.36
CA SER A 315 8.09 10.85 8.46
C SER A 315 7.41 12.03 9.14
N GLY A 316 7.77 13.24 8.70
CA GLY A 316 7.06 14.45 9.08
C GLY A 316 5.57 14.36 8.76
N PRO A 317 5.16 13.98 7.52
CA PRO A 317 3.74 13.82 7.17
C PRO A 317 2.96 12.85 8.07
N ALA A 318 3.58 11.77 8.54
CA ALA A 318 2.97 10.82 9.46
C ALA A 318 3.11 11.21 10.95
N GLY A 319 3.85 12.28 11.27
CA GLY A 319 4.15 12.68 12.64
C GLY A 319 5.17 11.78 13.36
N LEU A 320 5.95 10.99 12.62
CA LEU A 320 6.98 10.12 13.18
C LEU A 320 8.36 10.79 13.15
N GLY A 321 8.94 11.05 14.33
CA GLY A 321 10.27 11.65 14.46
C GLY A 321 11.42 10.72 14.03
N ALA A 322 12.66 11.17 14.22
CA ALA A 322 13.84 10.32 14.05
C ALA A 322 13.85 9.18 15.10
N PRO A 323 14.40 8.00 14.76
CA PRO A 323 14.51 6.88 15.69
C PRO A 323 15.62 7.13 16.73
N GLU A 324 15.48 6.55 17.92
CA GLU A 324 16.47 6.69 18.98
C GLU A 324 17.74 5.86 18.68
N PRO A 325 18.91 6.26 19.21
CA PRO A 325 20.15 5.48 19.07
C PRO A 325 19.99 4.03 19.54
N GLY A 326 20.56 3.10 18.76
CA GLY A 326 20.55 1.67 19.07
C GLY A 326 19.25 0.94 18.71
N THR A 327 18.33 1.60 18.01
CA THR A 327 17.16 0.94 17.40
C THR A 327 17.50 0.33 16.04
N TYR A 328 16.67 -0.59 15.56
CA TYR A 328 16.86 -1.18 14.23
C TYR A 328 16.75 -0.13 13.10
N GLU A 329 15.80 0.79 13.21
CA GLU A 329 15.57 1.89 12.26
C GLU A 329 16.76 2.86 12.22
N GLU A 330 17.33 3.23 13.38
CA GLU A 330 18.52 4.08 13.43
C GLU A 330 19.72 3.38 12.79
N ARG A 331 19.86 2.06 13.01
CA ARG A 331 20.94 1.27 12.42
C ARG A 331 20.87 1.17 10.89
N LEU A 332 19.67 1.22 10.30
CA LEU A 332 19.48 1.23 8.85
C LEU A 332 19.90 2.55 8.21
N GLY A 333 19.88 3.64 8.99
CA GLY A 333 20.51 4.91 8.62
C GLY A 333 19.58 5.88 7.87
N PRO A 334 20.15 7.01 7.40
CA PRO A 334 19.37 8.15 6.94
C PRO A 334 18.79 7.99 5.53
N ASP A 335 19.22 6.98 4.78
CA ASP A 335 18.90 6.83 3.37
C ASP A 335 17.76 5.84 3.12
N THR A 336 16.93 6.14 2.12
CA THR A 336 15.87 5.24 1.65
C THR A 336 16.45 4.24 0.66
N GLY A 337 16.16 2.95 0.84
CA GLY A 337 16.70 1.87 0.01
C GLY A 337 16.25 0.48 0.43
N LEU A 338 16.86 -0.53 -0.21
CA LEU A 338 16.69 -1.94 0.14
C LEU A 338 17.97 -2.45 0.77
N PHE A 339 17.90 -2.84 2.04
CA PHE A 339 19.05 -3.19 2.87
C PHE A 339 19.00 -4.65 3.32
N PRO A 340 20.15 -5.28 3.61
CA PRO A 340 20.15 -6.52 4.38
C PRO A 340 19.57 -6.27 5.80
N PRO A 341 19.01 -7.29 6.47
CA PRO A 341 18.58 -7.14 7.85
C PRO A 341 19.73 -6.64 8.76
N PRO A 342 19.50 -5.62 9.61
CA PRO A 342 20.56 -5.03 10.41
C PRO A 342 21.12 -6.03 11.43
N ALA A 343 22.44 -6.25 11.38
CA ALA A 343 23.16 -7.07 12.33
C ALA A 343 23.84 -6.23 13.43
N GLY A 344 23.82 -6.71 14.67
CA GLY A 344 24.50 -6.07 15.79
C GLY A 344 23.99 -6.57 17.14
N ALA A 345 24.88 -6.66 18.13
CA ALA A 345 24.48 -6.93 19.50
C ALA A 345 23.88 -5.67 20.14
N GLY A 346 22.79 -5.84 20.91
CA GLY A 346 22.17 -4.74 21.66
C GLY A 346 21.24 -3.84 20.86
N LEU A 347 20.91 -4.17 19.61
CA LEU A 347 19.81 -3.52 18.89
C LEU A 347 18.49 -3.83 19.57
N ARG A 348 17.60 -2.84 19.62
CA ARG A 348 16.27 -2.93 20.24
C ARG A 348 15.18 -2.38 19.33
N GLU A 349 13.95 -2.70 19.71
CA GLU A 349 12.76 -2.16 19.08
C GLU A 349 12.64 -0.67 19.40
N ARG A 350 12.08 0.08 18.45
CA ARG A 350 11.79 1.50 18.61
C ARG A 350 10.51 1.68 19.44
N GLU A 351 10.52 2.64 20.35
CA GLU A 351 9.33 3.08 21.06
C GLU A 351 8.67 4.24 20.29
N HIS A 352 7.34 4.23 20.18
CA HIS A 352 6.58 5.32 19.56
C HIS A 352 5.10 5.26 19.98
N GLU A 353 4.39 6.37 19.81
CA GLU A 353 2.94 6.48 20.09
C GLU A 353 2.08 6.53 18.82
N LEU A 354 2.70 6.46 17.63
CA LEU A 354 1.98 6.51 16.36
C LEU A 354 1.08 5.27 16.19
N LEU A 355 -0.23 5.47 16.32
CA LEU A 355 -1.23 4.41 16.22
C LEU A 355 -1.17 3.73 14.84
N GLY A 356 -1.11 2.40 14.86
CA GLY A 356 -1.07 1.57 13.65
C GLY A 356 0.30 1.47 12.98
N HIS A 357 1.32 2.16 13.48
CA HIS A 357 2.71 1.90 13.09
C HIS A 357 3.24 0.70 13.89
N PHE A 358 3.93 -0.22 13.22
CA PHE A 358 4.57 -1.37 13.84
C PHE A 358 6.05 -1.37 13.45
N ALA A 359 6.89 -0.94 14.40
CA ALA A 359 8.34 -0.89 14.22
C ALA A 359 8.94 -2.30 13.99
N LEU A 360 10.19 -2.33 13.53
CA LEU A 360 10.93 -3.58 13.39
C LEU A 360 11.11 -4.24 14.76
N THR A 361 10.72 -5.51 14.83
CA THR A 361 11.00 -6.38 15.97
C THR A 361 12.23 -7.24 15.68
N ARG A 362 12.81 -7.81 16.74
CA ARG A 362 13.88 -8.80 16.58
C ARG A 362 13.48 -9.94 15.64
N GLU A 363 12.25 -10.42 15.79
CA GLU A 363 11.73 -11.53 15.00
C GLU A 363 11.57 -11.17 13.52
N ILE A 364 11.08 -9.98 13.20
CA ILE A 364 10.99 -9.50 11.80
C ILE A 364 12.40 -9.38 11.19
N VAL A 365 13.36 -8.84 11.94
CA VAL A 365 14.75 -8.68 11.46
C VAL A 365 15.41 -10.03 11.22
N GLU A 366 15.34 -10.96 12.18
CA GLU A 366 15.96 -12.29 12.05
C GLU A 366 15.30 -13.16 10.97
N SER A 367 14.02 -12.92 10.68
CA SER A 367 13.24 -13.73 9.76
C SER A 367 12.96 -13.05 8.41
N SER A 368 13.52 -11.89 8.09
CA SER A 368 13.35 -11.23 6.78
C SER A 368 14.53 -11.49 5.86
N ASP A 369 14.29 -11.45 4.55
CA ASP A 369 15.33 -11.60 3.53
C ASP A 369 16.02 -10.26 3.20
N ALA A 370 15.27 -9.17 3.34
CA ALA A 370 15.74 -7.79 3.16
C ALA A 370 14.77 -6.83 3.86
N ILE A 371 15.19 -5.57 4.02
CA ILE A 371 14.40 -4.48 4.59
C ILE A 371 14.25 -3.36 3.55
N LEU A 372 13.02 -3.05 3.14
CA LEU A 372 12.71 -1.82 2.42
C LEU A 372 12.58 -0.69 3.45
N HIS A 373 13.62 0.12 3.59
CA HIS A 373 13.67 1.19 4.59
C HIS A 373 13.43 2.55 3.94
N ILE A 374 12.51 3.32 4.51
CA ILE A 374 12.42 4.77 4.28
C ILE A 374 13.28 5.44 5.35
N GLY A 375 14.35 6.11 4.92
CA GLY A 375 15.37 6.67 5.79
C GLY A 375 14.85 7.69 6.80
N HIS A 376 15.63 7.94 7.85
CA HIS A 376 15.36 9.01 8.82
C HIS A 376 16.07 10.34 8.50
N GLY A 377 16.74 10.44 7.34
CA GLY A 377 17.36 11.69 6.90
C GLY A 377 16.32 12.77 6.62
N PRO A 378 16.67 14.07 6.74
CA PRO A 378 15.74 15.16 6.45
C PRO A 378 15.11 15.01 5.07
N GLY A 379 13.78 15.06 5.00
CA GLY A 379 13.02 14.90 3.76
C GLY A 379 13.05 13.51 3.12
N ALA A 380 13.58 12.47 3.77
CA ALA A 380 13.71 11.13 3.17
C ALA A 380 12.35 10.51 2.77
N ALA A 381 11.33 10.61 3.63
CA ALA A 381 9.96 10.15 3.31
C ALA A 381 9.35 10.94 2.14
N VAL A 382 9.54 12.27 2.14
CA VAL A 382 9.08 13.15 1.05
C VAL A 382 9.78 12.79 -0.26
N ALA A 383 11.10 12.60 -0.23
CA ALA A 383 11.90 12.19 -1.38
C ALA A 383 11.45 10.82 -1.92
N ALA A 384 11.25 9.84 -1.03
CA ALA A 384 10.76 8.52 -1.38
C ALA A 384 9.42 8.60 -2.12
N ARG A 385 8.51 9.42 -1.61
CA ARG A 385 7.21 9.67 -2.26
C ARG A 385 7.32 10.35 -3.62
N ILE A 386 8.23 11.32 -3.80
CA ILE A 386 8.40 11.98 -5.10
C ILE A 386 9.04 11.00 -6.10
N SER A 387 10.08 10.27 -5.70
CA SER A 387 10.76 9.27 -6.53
C SER A 387 9.88 8.07 -6.88
N ALA A 388 8.83 7.86 -6.08
CA ALA A 388 7.81 6.84 -6.32
C ALA A 388 6.80 7.23 -7.43
N LEU A 389 6.69 8.50 -7.79
CA LEU A 389 5.78 8.94 -8.84
C LEU A 389 6.17 8.36 -10.22
N PRO A 390 5.20 8.07 -11.10
CA PRO A 390 5.48 7.51 -12.42
C PRO A 390 6.43 8.36 -13.26
N GLY A 391 7.47 7.75 -13.83
CA GLY A 391 8.42 8.42 -14.72
C GLY A 391 9.19 9.57 -14.07
N VAL A 392 9.40 9.54 -12.75
CA VAL A 392 10.28 10.49 -12.07
C VAL A 392 11.71 9.97 -12.01
N THR A 393 12.65 10.89 -12.25
CA THR A 393 14.08 10.70 -12.03
C THR A 393 14.56 11.65 -10.93
N GLU A 394 15.31 11.13 -9.98
CA GLU A 394 15.96 11.90 -8.91
C GLU A 394 17.43 12.15 -9.26
N THR A 395 17.94 13.32 -8.90
CA THR A 395 19.36 13.62 -8.83
C THR A 395 19.67 14.17 -7.45
N ARG A 396 20.63 13.57 -6.76
CA ARG A 396 21.18 14.04 -5.49
C ARG A 396 22.57 14.61 -5.73
N ILE A 397 22.88 15.74 -5.11
CA ILE A 397 24.25 16.27 -5.14
C ILE A 397 25.05 15.50 -4.08
N GLU A 398 26.00 14.69 -4.53
CA GLU A 398 26.81 13.87 -3.63
C GLU A 398 27.81 14.72 -2.84
N PRO A 399 28.05 14.38 -1.55
CA PRO A 399 29.17 14.92 -0.80
C PRO A 399 30.50 14.71 -1.53
N GLY A 400 31.33 15.76 -1.59
CA GLY A 400 32.61 15.72 -2.29
C GLY A 400 32.54 15.89 -3.81
N SER A 401 31.37 16.20 -4.37
CA SER A 401 31.24 16.59 -5.79
C SER A 401 31.87 17.97 -6.08
N ASP A 402 32.05 18.29 -7.37
CA ASP A 402 32.53 19.61 -7.82
C ASP A 402 31.53 20.75 -7.54
N MET A 403 30.32 20.43 -7.08
CA MET A 403 29.32 21.41 -6.68
C MET A 403 29.67 22.01 -5.30
N PRO A 404 29.27 23.27 -5.02
CA PRO A 404 29.59 23.92 -3.76
C PRO A 404 29.12 23.11 -2.54
N PRO A 405 29.90 23.02 -1.44
CA PRO A 405 29.57 22.15 -0.30
C PRO A 405 28.19 22.38 0.33
N TYR A 406 27.69 23.62 0.31
CA TYR A 406 26.36 23.94 0.83
C TYR A 406 25.21 23.38 -0.01
N THR A 407 25.48 22.82 -1.19
CA THR A 407 24.47 22.15 -2.04
C THR A 407 24.49 20.63 -1.90
N TRP A 408 25.47 20.07 -1.17
CA TRP A 408 25.55 18.63 -0.98
C TRP A 408 24.34 18.11 -0.20
N GLY A 409 23.81 16.98 -0.64
CA GLY A 409 22.58 16.39 -0.13
C GLY A 409 21.31 16.89 -0.81
N ASP A 410 21.32 18.05 -1.49
CA ASP A 410 20.14 18.58 -2.17
C ASP A 410 19.66 17.62 -3.25
N ARG A 411 18.33 17.52 -3.37
CA ARG A 411 17.63 16.58 -4.26
C ARG A 411 16.79 17.33 -5.27
N PHE A 412 16.86 16.89 -6.51
CA PHE A 412 16.18 17.48 -7.66
C PHE A 412 15.36 16.41 -8.37
N PHE A 413 14.09 16.68 -8.61
CA PHE A 413 13.15 15.72 -9.18
C PHE A 413 12.65 16.19 -10.53
N PHE A 414 12.78 15.31 -11.53
CA PHE A 414 12.46 15.58 -12.92
C PHE A 414 11.39 14.59 -13.39
N ALA A 415 10.48 15.06 -14.24
CA ALA A 415 9.65 14.15 -15.02
C ALA A 415 10.47 13.76 -16.25
N GLY A 416 10.69 12.46 -16.46
CA GLY A 416 11.51 11.95 -17.56
C GLY A 416 13.01 11.93 -17.28
N GLU A 417 13.78 11.70 -18.35
CA GLU A 417 15.24 11.62 -18.31
C GLU A 417 15.90 12.96 -18.68
N ASP A 418 15.15 13.90 -19.29
CA ASP A 418 15.64 15.23 -19.63
C ASP A 418 15.75 16.09 -18.36
N ARG A 419 16.92 16.03 -17.69
CA ARG A 419 17.22 16.67 -16.39
C ARG A 419 17.35 18.20 -16.45
N MET A 420 16.62 18.86 -17.35
CA MET A 420 16.77 20.29 -17.64
C MET A 420 16.09 21.21 -16.63
N ARG A 421 14.90 20.84 -16.12
CA ARG A 421 14.17 21.66 -15.14
C ARG A 421 13.47 20.77 -14.12
N PRO A 422 13.83 20.86 -12.83
CA PRO A 422 13.13 20.10 -11.80
C PRO A 422 11.72 20.66 -11.63
N PHE A 423 10.77 19.79 -11.31
CA PHE A 423 9.42 20.20 -10.88
C PHE A 423 9.29 20.27 -9.37
N ALA A 424 10.20 19.63 -8.65
CA ALA A 424 10.33 19.71 -7.20
C ALA A 424 11.80 19.61 -6.79
N THR A 425 12.13 20.21 -5.64
CA THR A 425 13.45 20.07 -5.00
C THR A 425 13.29 19.90 -3.49
N ILE A 426 14.24 19.23 -2.87
CA ILE A 426 14.42 19.21 -1.41
C ILE A 426 15.81 19.76 -1.14
N VAL A 427 15.88 20.85 -0.37
CA VAL A 427 17.13 21.53 -0.04
C VAL A 427 17.35 21.56 1.46
N HIS A 428 18.61 21.48 1.87
CA HIS A 428 19.01 21.32 3.28
C HIS A 428 19.75 22.52 3.86
N HIS A 429 20.07 23.52 3.04
CA HIS A 429 20.92 24.62 3.44
C HIS A 429 20.44 25.94 2.85
N ASP A 430 20.83 27.02 3.51
CA ASP A 430 20.67 28.35 2.98
C ASP A 430 21.72 28.60 1.88
N VAL A 431 21.35 29.34 0.83
CA VAL A 431 22.30 29.76 -0.22
C VAL A 431 22.77 31.18 0.09
N PRO A 432 24.04 31.39 0.46
CA PRO A 432 24.52 32.68 0.91
C PRO A 432 24.25 33.82 -0.08
N GLY A 433 23.61 34.89 0.39
CA GLY A 433 23.26 36.06 -0.43
C GLY A 433 22.13 35.86 -1.45
N PHE A 434 21.43 34.71 -1.42
CA PHE A 434 20.33 34.41 -2.34
C PHE A 434 19.08 33.86 -1.63
N ASP A 435 19.23 32.79 -0.86
CA ASP A 435 18.10 32.04 -0.29
C ASP A 435 18.38 31.64 1.16
N GLU A 436 18.30 32.63 2.06
CA GLU A 436 18.61 32.49 3.49
C GLU A 436 17.38 32.68 4.40
N ARG A 437 16.24 33.07 3.80
CA ARG A 437 15.04 33.49 4.56
C ARG A 437 14.37 32.34 5.30
N SER A 438 14.61 31.11 4.88
CA SER A 438 14.05 29.90 5.50
C SER A 438 14.90 29.37 6.66
N GLN A 439 16.13 29.89 6.87
CA GLN A 439 17.02 29.51 7.96
C GLN A 439 17.27 28.00 8.04
N LEU A 440 17.59 27.38 6.90
CA LEU A 440 17.80 25.94 6.74
C LEU A 440 19.10 25.44 7.36
N SER A 441 20.00 26.33 7.75
CA SER A 441 21.29 25.97 8.36
C SER A 441 21.19 25.23 9.71
N ALA A 442 20.01 25.16 10.33
CA ALA A 442 19.80 24.38 11.55
C ALA A 442 19.78 22.86 11.24
N GLU A 443 20.36 22.05 12.13
CA GLU A 443 20.41 20.60 11.95
C GLU A 443 19.01 19.99 11.79
N GLY A 444 18.86 19.11 10.81
CA GLY A 444 17.60 18.41 10.53
C GLY A 444 16.59 19.20 9.70
N ARG A 445 16.82 20.50 9.47
CA ARG A 445 15.91 21.36 8.73
C ARG A 445 16.01 21.13 7.23
N HIS A 446 14.88 21.20 6.53
CA HIS A 446 14.84 21.09 5.09
C HIS A 446 13.64 21.83 4.51
N ARG A 447 13.68 22.11 3.20
CA ARG A 447 12.57 22.73 2.49
C ARG A 447 12.22 21.96 1.24
N LEU A 448 10.95 21.57 1.15
CA LEU A 448 10.35 21.07 -0.09
C LEU A 448 9.92 22.26 -0.94
N ASN A 449 10.37 22.31 -2.18
CA ASN A 449 9.97 23.31 -3.17
C ASN A 449 9.21 22.64 -4.32
N ILE A 450 8.13 23.26 -4.79
CA ILE A 450 7.24 22.69 -5.81
C ILE A 450 6.90 23.76 -6.87
N GLU A 451 7.03 23.40 -8.15
CA GLU A 451 6.58 24.23 -9.28
C GLU A 451 5.06 24.10 -9.48
N VAL A 452 4.30 24.92 -8.76
CA VAL A 452 2.83 24.90 -8.80
C VAL A 452 2.27 25.61 -10.05
N GLY A 453 3.07 26.48 -10.67
CA GLY A 453 2.66 27.26 -11.84
C GLY A 453 1.74 28.44 -11.47
N ARG A 454 1.59 29.39 -12.40
CA ARG A 454 0.98 30.71 -12.08
C ARG A 454 -0.47 30.64 -11.62
N THR A 455 -1.30 29.82 -12.25
CA THR A 455 -2.72 29.68 -11.89
C THR A 455 -2.89 29.11 -10.49
N GLU A 456 -2.17 28.02 -10.20
CA GLU A 456 -2.29 27.38 -8.90
C GLU A 456 -1.68 28.23 -7.79
N PHE A 457 -0.59 28.94 -8.07
CA PHE A 457 -0.05 29.94 -7.15
C PHE A 457 -1.11 30.97 -6.74
N GLY A 458 -1.88 31.50 -7.71
CA GLY A 458 -2.98 32.42 -7.45
C GLY A 458 -4.08 31.82 -6.57
N ASN A 459 -4.45 30.56 -6.83
CA ASN A 459 -5.45 29.84 -6.02
C ASN A 459 -4.98 29.64 -4.57
N LEU A 460 -3.69 29.32 -4.37
CA LEU A 460 -3.12 29.02 -3.06
C LEU A 460 -2.96 30.26 -2.18
N PHE A 461 -2.52 31.38 -2.76
CA PHE A 461 -2.10 32.56 -1.98
C PHE A 461 -3.02 33.78 -2.14
N GLY A 462 -3.97 33.74 -3.08
CA GLY A 462 -4.94 34.81 -3.30
C GLY A 462 -4.42 36.01 -4.11
N TYR A 463 -3.21 35.91 -4.68
CA TYR A 463 -2.58 36.93 -5.54
C TYR A 463 -1.64 36.27 -6.56
N GLY A 464 -1.33 36.97 -7.66
CA GLY A 464 -0.48 36.44 -8.71
C GLY A 464 1.01 36.39 -8.34
N PRO A 465 1.82 35.48 -8.92
CA PRO A 465 3.28 35.46 -8.74
C PRO A 465 3.96 36.82 -8.91
N GLU A 466 3.48 37.62 -9.86
CA GLU A 466 3.96 38.97 -10.17
C GLU A 466 3.77 39.99 -9.02
N GLU A 467 2.82 39.73 -8.12
CA GLU A 467 2.51 40.58 -6.96
C GLU A 467 3.32 40.18 -5.72
N PHE A 468 4.12 39.10 -5.77
CA PHE A 468 4.85 38.59 -4.59
C PHE A 468 5.68 39.66 -3.87
N ALA A 469 6.29 40.59 -4.60
CA ALA A 469 7.16 41.62 -4.04
C ALA A 469 6.45 42.53 -3.00
N THR A 470 5.14 42.76 -3.14
CA THR A 470 4.35 43.60 -2.21
C THR A 470 3.75 42.81 -1.05
N HIS A 471 3.78 41.48 -1.12
CA HIS A 471 3.24 40.57 -0.09
C HIS A 471 4.32 39.94 0.79
N GLN A 472 5.57 39.85 0.31
CA GLN A 472 6.64 39.07 0.94
C GLN A 472 7.02 39.51 2.36
N ASP A 473 6.78 40.75 2.76
CA ASP A 473 7.14 41.25 4.10
C ASP A 473 6.19 40.72 5.20
N LYS A 474 5.05 40.15 4.81
CA LYS A 474 4.03 39.59 5.71
C LYS A 474 4.19 38.08 5.91
N ILE A 475 5.18 37.46 5.28
CA ILE A 475 5.36 36.01 5.24
C ILE A 475 6.52 35.64 6.14
N ASP A 476 6.27 34.76 7.10
CA ASP A 476 7.32 34.07 7.82
C ASP A 476 7.79 32.88 6.98
N PHE A 477 9.02 32.95 6.48
CA PHE A 477 9.62 31.89 5.64
C PHE A 477 10.24 30.76 6.45
N THR A 478 10.23 30.89 7.79
CA THR A 478 10.79 29.93 8.74
C THR A 478 9.71 29.03 9.33
N GLU A 479 8.44 29.39 9.22
CA GLU A 479 7.32 28.62 9.79
C GLU A 479 7.28 27.19 9.19
N PRO A 480 7.45 26.14 10.02
CA PRO A 480 7.42 24.76 9.54
C PRO A 480 5.99 24.31 9.24
N ASP A 481 5.87 23.27 8.42
CA ASP A 481 4.60 22.64 8.04
C ASP A 481 3.53 23.63 7.56
N ARG A 482 3.96 24.65 6.82
CA ARG A 482 3.08 25.63 6.19
C ARG A 482 3.41 25.78 4.72
N LEU A 483 2.36 25.78 3.89
CA LEU A 483 2.50 26.10 2.48
C LEU A 483 2.66 27.61 2.30
N ILE A 484 3.81 28.02 1.76
CA ILE A 484 4.18 29.42 1.55
C ILE A 484 4.66 29.62 0.11
N PRO A 485 4.63 30.86 -0.43
CA PRO A 485 5.37 31.19 -1.64
C PRO A 485 6.86 30.93 -1.45
N HIS A 486 7.55 30.46 -2.48
CA HIS A 486 8.99 30.24 -2.40
C HIS A 486 9.75 31.58 -2.22
N PRO A 487 10.68 31.72 -1.27
CA PRO A 487 11.33 33.00 -0.95
C PRO A 487 12.06 33.67 -2.13
N ALA A 488 12.75 32.89 -2.97
CA ALA A 488 13.42 33.39 -4.18
C ALA A 488 12.63 33.19 -5.50
N TYR A 489 11.92 32.07 -5.65
CA TYR A 489 11.29 31.66 -6.92
C TYR A 489 9.77 31.85 -7.00
N ALA A 490 9.14 32.52 -6.02
CA ALA A 490 7.69 32.78 -6.04
C ALA A 490 7.21 33.44 -7.34
N VAL A 491 7.95 34.42 -7.87
CA VAL A 491 7.61 35.10 -9.14
C VAL A 491 7.58 34.17 -10.36
N GLN A 492 8.19 32.99 -10.25
CA GLN A 492 8.16 31.94 -11.28
C GLN A 492 7.03 30.91 -11.04
N GLY A 493 6.20 31.11 -10.01
CA GLY A 493 5.12 30.20 -9.63
C GLY A 493 5.58 29.01 -8.79
N TRP A 494 6.60 29.19 -7.93
CA TRP A 494 7.05 28.18 -6.97
C TRP A 494 6.45 28.40 -5.58
N ALA A 495 6.05 27.30 -4.95
CA ALA A 495 5.69 27.24 -3.54
C ALA A 495 6.77 26.46 -2.76
N ALA A 496 6.78 26.65 -1.45
CA ALA A 496 7.68 25.98 -0.53
C ALA A 496 6.95 25.53 0.75
N ILE A 497 7.49 24.50 1.39
CA ILE A 497 7.12 24.05 2.73
C ILE A 497 8.42 23.74 3.47
N VAL A 498 8.67 24.42 4.59
CA VAL A 498 9.77 24.09 5.51
C VAL A 498 9.30 22.94 6.40
N ASP A 499 10.12 21.89 6.54
CA ASP A 499 9.83 20.69 7.32
C ASP A 499 8.37 20.19 7.18
N PRO A 500 7.98 19.68 5.99
CA PRO A 500 6.61 19.23 5.75
C PRO A 500 6.15 18.22 6.80
N GLY A 501 5.00 18.51 7.40
CA GLY A 501 4.37 17.73 8.47
C GLY A 501 2.94 17.32 8.12
N PRO A 502 2.15 16.92 9.14
CA PRO A 502 0.79 16.43 8.91
C PRO A 502 -0.16 17.49 8.33
N ALA A 503 0.03 18.78 8.62
CA ALA A 503 -0.88 19.84 8.18
C ALA A 503 -0.81 20.09 6.67
N THR A 504 0.37 19.90 6.06
CA THR A 504 0.56 20.08 4.61
C THR A 504 0.61 18.77 3.83
N ALA A 505 0.62 17.60 4.49
CA ALA A 505 0.81 16.28 3.89
C ALA A 505 -0.06 16.02 2.65
N THR A 506 -1.39 16.17 2.81
CA THR A 506 -2.39 15.94 1.75
C THR A 506 -2.17 16.88 0.57
N GLU A 507 -2.04 18.17 0.86
CA GLU A 507 -1.93 19.22 -0.15
C GLU A 507 -0.61 19.11 -0.92
N ALA A 508 0.49 18.80 -0.23
CA ALA A 508 1.76 18.50 -0.86
C ALA A 508 1.65 17.33 -1.86
N THR A 509 0.78 16.33 -1.63
CA THR A 509 0.67 15.18 -2.56
C THR A 509 -0.03 15.59 -3.83
N ARG A 510 -1.11 16.35 -3.67
CA ARG A 510 -1.84 16.93 -4.77
C ARG A 510 -0.92 17.81 -5.62
N LEU A 511 -0.19 18.72 -4.99
CA LEU A 511 0.71 19.66 -5.68
C LEU A 511 1.87 18.96 -6.38
N LEU A 512 2.50 17.96 -5.75
CA LEU A 512 3.58 17.16 -6.36
C LEU A 512 3.09 16.40 -7.60
N ALA A 513 1.93 15.75 -7.52
CA ALA A 513 1.35 15.04 -8.66
C ALA A 513 1.01 15.98 -9.83
N GLN A 514 0.46 17.16 -9.52
CA GLN A 514 0.17 18.19 -10.53
C GLN A 514 1.45 18.77 -11.14
N ALA A 515 2.46 19.10 -10.33
CA ALA A 515 3.75 19.61 -10.79
C ALA A 515 4.46 18.60 -11.71
N ARG A 516 4.48 17.32 -11.33
CA ARG A 516 5.00 16.23 -12.17
C ARG A 516 4.27 16.17 -13.50
N SER A 517 2.94 16.19 -13.49
CA SER A 517 2.11 16.09 -14.71
C SER A 517 2.33 17.27 -15.64
N ARG A 518 2.42 18.49 -15.09
CA ARG A 518 2.76 19.72 -15.83
C ARG A 518 4.14 19.62 -16.45
N SER A 519 5.11 19.08 -15.70
CA SER A 519 6.48 18.90 -16.18
C SER A 519 6.57 17.89 -17.33
N ALA A 520 5.94 16.72 -17.18
CA ALA A 520 5.86 15.71 -18.23
C ALA A 520 5.19 16.26 -19.51
N ALA A 521 4.13 17.05 -19.38
CA ALA A 521 3.47 17.68 -20.52
C ALA A 521 4.36 18.71 -21.23
N ARG A 522 5.26 19.41 -20.51
CA ARG A 522 6.24 20.33 -21.12
C ARG A 522 7.32 19.56 -21.87
N GLU A 523 7.85 18.50 -21.29
CA GLU A 523 8.86 17.64 -21.94
C GLU A 523 8.29 17.04 -23.23
N ALA A 524 7.10 16.44 -23.18
CA ALA A 524 6.44 15.86 -24.34
C ALA A 524 6.15 16.87 -25.48
N ARG A 525 6.02 18.17 -25.18
CA ARG A 525 5.89 19.24 -26.19
C ARG A 525 7.23 19.68 -26.79
N ARG A 526 8.34 19.46 -26.10
CA ARG A 526 9.70 19.77 -26.59
C ARG A 526 10.27 18.66 -27.44
N SER A 527 9.88 17.41 -27.17
CA SER A 527 10.29 16.24 -27.95
C SER A 527 9.48 16.05 -29.24
N ARG A 528 8.48 16.92 -29.49
CA ARG A 528 7.73 17.04 -30.75
C ARG A 528 8.26 18.24 -31.52
#